data_AF-A0A930RL37-F1
#
_entry.id   AF-A0A930RL37-F1
#
_cell.length_a   1.000
_cell.length_b   1.000
_cell.length_c   1.000
_cell.angle_alpha   90.00
_cell.angle_beta   90.00
_cell.angle_gamma   90.00
#
_symmetry.space_group_name_H-M   'P 1'
#
loop_
_entity.id
_entity.type
_entity.pdbx_description
1 polymer ?
#
loop_
_entity_poly.entity_id
_entity_poly.type
_entity_poly.pdbx_seq_one_letter_code
_entity_poly.pdbx_strand_id
1 'polypeptide(L)'
;MSFLGYNKGETLEFNYKKACGLWLIAVAFVIALATVVGGEQIINMQVFSIGYMVSFFSINLNKKVLHKFSDGPSTPFQRKVSLYSVILLFILLVLLGGPFFETENWRLIWLGALLATGIHFFPYYFVHGKSMIFLGLACVINAAVGYLSPQSSLVTIAYIDAFIKLAFGLYLFFLSKPSKA
;
A
#
# COMPACT_ATOMS: atom_id res chain seq x y z
N MET A 1 -8.69 -21.80 5.82
CA MET A 1 -9.15 -21.37 4.47
C MET A 1 -10.68 -21.36 4.33
N SER A 2 -11.44 -22.31 4.88
CA SER A 2 -12.92 -22.30 4.72
C SER A 2 -13.61 -21.09 5.39
N PHE A 3 -13.10 -20.57 6.52
CA PHE A 3 -13.58 -19.32 7.15
C PHE A 3 -13.47 -18.10 6.22
N LEU A 4 -12.41 -18.07 5.39
CA LEU A 4 -12.22 -17.05 4.36
C LEU A 4 -13.11 -17.31 3.15
N GLY A 5 -13.86 -18.42 3.09
CA GLY A 5 -14.69 -18.79 1.95
C GLY A 5 -13.91 -19.30 0.74
N TYR A 6 -12.63 -19.68 0.91
CA TYR A 6 -11.84 -20.24 -0.18
C TYR A 6 -12.32 -21.64 -0.54
N ASN A 7 -12.74 -21.82 -1.78
CA ASN A 7 -13.03 -23.13 -2.36
C ASN A 7 -11.82 -23.57 -3.19
N LYS A 8 -11.28 -24.78 -2.94
CA LYS A 8 -10.09 -25.29 -3.64
C LYS A 8 -10.26 -25.40 -5.16
N GLY A 9 -11.50 -25.42 -5.67
CA GLY A 9 -11.81 -25.39 -7.11
C GLY A 9 -12.12 -24.00 -7.68
N GLU A 10 -12.06 -22.93 -6.88
CA GLU A 10 -12.32 -21.57 -7.32
C GLU A 10 -11.08 -20.99 -8.00
N THR A 11 -11.25 -20.50 -9.24
CA THR A 11 -10.21 -19.76 -9.94
C THR A 11 -10.21 -18.30 -9.48
N LEU A 12 -9.06 -17.81 -9.04
CA LEU A 12 -8.90 -16.43 -8.60
C LEU A 12 -8.73 -15.53 -9.83
N GLU A 13 -9.64 -14.60 -10.02
CA GLU A 13 -9.53 -13.59 -11.07
C GLU A 13 -9.08 -12.25 -10.48
N PHE A 14 -7.95 -11.72 -10.95
CA PHE A 14 -7.38 -10.48 -10.42
C PHE A 14 -7.95 -9.25 -11.15
N ASN A 15 -9.25 -9.04 -10.98
CA ASN A 15 -10.03 -8.07 -11.74
C ASN A 15 -9.82 -6.60 -11.32
N TYR A 16 -9.27 -6.35 -10.13
CA TYR A 16 -9.11 -5.00 -9.57
C TYR A 16 -7.69 -4.43 -9.71
N LYS A 17 -6.87 -4.99 -10.61
CA LYS A 17 -5.47 -4.56 -10.79
C LYS A 17 -5.35 -3.09 -11.18
N LYS A 18 -6.18 -2.60 -12.12
CA LYS A 18 -6.12 -1.18 -12.52
C LYS A 18 -6.53 -0.25 -11.39
N ALA A 19 -7.61 -0.57 -10.67
CA ALA A 19 -8.01 0.19 -9.48
C ALA A 19 -6.90 0.24 -8.41
N CYS A 20 -6.23 -0.90 -8.15
CA CYS A 20 -5.05 -0.96 -7.28
C CYS A 20 -3.89 -0.10 -7.82
N GLY A 21 -3.63 -0.15 -9.13
CA GLY A 21 -2.60 0.68 -9.76
C GLY A 21 -2.86 2.18 -9.60
N LEU A 22 -4.10 2.61 -9.82
CA LEU A 22 -4.53 4.00 -9.60
C LEU A 22 -4.32 4.44 -8.14
N TRP A 23 -4.66 3.56 -7.19
CA TRP A 23 -4.44 3.79 -5.77
C TRP A 23 -2.95 3.98 -5.44
N LEU A 24 -2.07 3.11 -5.95
CA LEU A 24 -0.63 3.21 -5.72
C LEU A 24 -0.03 4.48 -6.31
N ILE A 25 -0.47 4.89 -7.52
CA ILE A 25 -0.06 6.15 -8.14
C ILE A 25 -0.44 7.32 -7.23
N ALA A 26 -1.69 7.37 -6.76
CA ALA A 26 -2.16 8.46 -5.90
C ALA A 26 -1.36 8.54 -4.59
N VAL A 27 -1.16 7.41 -3.90
CA VAL A 27 -0.38 7.36 -2.65
C VAL A 27 1.09 7.75 -2.89
N ALA A 28 1.68 7.35 -4.01
CA ALA A 28 3.05 7.75 -4.36
C ALA A 28 3.19 9.27 -4.47
N PHE A 29 2.25 9.94 -5.15
CA PHE A 29 2.23 11.40 -5.22
C PHE A 29 2.02 12.05 -3.85
N VAL A 30 1.13 11.50 -3.02
CA VAL A 30 0.90 12.00 -1.66
C VAL A 30 2.17 11.90 -0.81
N ILE A 31 2.87 10.76 -0.84
CA ILE A 31 4.14 10.59 -0.11
C ILE A 31 5.18 11.60 -0.60
N ALA A 32 5.35 11.72 -1.92
CA ALA A 32 6.32 12.64 -2.49
C ALA A 32 6.03 14.10 -2.08
N LEU A 33 4.78 14.56 -2.22
CA LEU A 33 4.38 15.91 -1.83
C LEU A 33 4.53 16.16 -0.33
N ALA A 34 4.09 15.22 0.51
CA ALA A 34 4.24 15.34 1.95
C ALA A 34 5.71 15.35 2.38
N THR A 35 6.60 14.66 1.65
CA THR A 35 8.04 14.68 1.88
C THR A 35 8.66 16.03 1.52
N VAL A 36 8.22 16.67 0.42
CA VAL A 36 8.70 18.01 0.00
C VAL A 36 8.49 19.05 1.10
N VAL A 37 7.33 19.01 1.77
CA VAL A 37 6.96 19.97 2.84
C VAL A 37 7.12 19.39 4.24
N GLY A 38 7.91 18.32 4.37
CA GLY A 38 7.99 17.49 5.58
C GLY A 38 8.64 18.14 6.79
N GLY A 39 9.66 18.98 6.58
CA GLY A 39 10.41 19.62 7.67
C GLY A 39 10.89 18.62 8.73
N GLU A 40 10.66 18.94 10.00
CA GLU A 40 11.01 18.07 11.14
C GLU A 40 10.27 16.73 11.14
N GLN A 41 9.04 16.70 10.61
CA GLN A 41 8.28 15.47 10.48
C GLN A 41 8.80 14.57 9.37
N ILE A 42 9.70 15.05 8.50
CA ILE A 42 10.29 14.36 7.34
C ILE A 42 9.28 14.08 6.22
N ILE A 43 8.15 13.48 6.55
CA ILE A 43 6.95 13.43 5.73
C ILE A 43 5.88 14.18 6.53
N ASN A 44 5.31 15.23 5.96
CA ASN A 44 4.34 16.06 6.67
C ASN A 44 3.07 15.26 6.96
N MET A 45 2.74 15.09 8.23
CA MET A 45 1.66 14.23 8.69
C MET A 45 0.29 14.72 8.20
N GLN A 46 0.04 16.03 8.22
CA GLN A 46 -1.23 16.60 7.79
C GLN A 46 -1.42 16.44 6.27
N VAL A 47 -0.40 16.79 5.47
CA VAL A 47 -0.45 16.66 4.02
C VAL A 47 -0.60 15.19 3.61
N PHE A 48 0.14 14.29 4.26
CA PHE A 48 0.00 12.85 4.04
C PHE A 48 -1.41 12.37 4.39
N SER A 49 -1.92 12.70 5.57
CA SER A 49 -3.22 12.24 6.05
C SER A 49 -4.38 12.74 5.19
N ILE A 50 -4.37 14.03 4.84
CA ILE A 50 -5.39 14.64 3.98
C ILE A 50 -5.31 14.03 2.57
N GLY A 51 -4.11 13.96 2.00
CA GLY A 51 -3.91 13.37 0.66
C GLY A 51 -4.32 11.90 0.60
N TYR A 52 -4.00 11.13 1.63
CA TYR A 52 -4.41 9.73 1.76
C TYR A 52 -5.93 9.61 1.85
N MET A 53 -6.60 10.42 2.68
CA MET A 53 -8.06 10.43 2.81
C MET A 53 -8.75 10.82 1.51
N VAL A 54 -8.35 11.92 0.88
CA VAL A 54 -8.88 12.34 -0.42
C VAL A 54 -8.74 11.22 -1.44
N SER A 55 -7.57 10.59 -1.53
CA SER A 55 -7.32 9.47 -2.44
C SER A 55 -8.22 8.27 -2.10
N PHE A 56 -8.37 7.95 -0.82
CA PHE A 56 -9.14 6.78 -0.36
C PHE A 56 -10.63 6.95 -0.69
N PHE A 57 -11.20 8.11 -0.39
CA PHE A 57 -12.59 8.41 -0.74
C PHE A 57 -12.80 8.47 -2.26
N SER A 58 -11.87 9.08 -2.98
CA SER A 58 -11.99 9.27 -4.44
C SER A 58 -11.84 7.98 -5.25
N ILE A 59 -11.07 7.02 -4.74
CA ILE A 59 -10.75 5.77 -5.44
C ILE A 59 -11.44 4.58 -4.78
N ASN A 60 -11.12 4.29 -3.51
CA ASN A 60 -11.52 3.04 -2.85
C ASN A 60 -12.97 3.01 -2.35
N LEU A 61 -13.58 4.18 -2.05
CA LEU A 61 -15.01 4.24 -1.73
C LEU A 61 -15.89 4.66 -2.92
N ASN A 62 -15.28 5.12 -4.01
CA ASN A 62 -16.00 5.55 -5.19
C ASN A 62 -16.33 4.35 -6.10
N LYS A 63 -17.54 3.81 -5.93
CA LYS A 63 -18.03 2.67 -6.74
C LYS A 63 -17.96 2.92 -8.24
N LYS A 64 -18.14 4.15 -8.71
CA LYS A 64 -18.06 4.48 -10.15
C LYS A 64 -16.63 4.33 -10.67
N VAL A 65 -15.65 4.82 -9.91
CA VAL A 65 -14.22 4.69 -10.24
C VAL A 65 -13.79 3.23 -10.18
N LEU A 66 -14.15 2.51 -9.11
CA LEU A 66 -13.85 1.09 -8.99
C LEU A 66 -14.43 0.27 -10.15
N HIS A 67 -15.72 0.47 -10.47
CA HIS A 67 -16.37 -0.24 -11.57
C HIS A 67 -15.73 0.08 -12.93
N LYS A 68 -15.35 1.34 -13.15
CA LYS A 68 -14.67 1.77 -14.38
C LYS A 68 -13.31 1.09 -14.57
N PHE A 69 -12.60 0.80 -13.48
CA PHE A 69 -11.26 0.21 -13.49
C PHE A 69 -11.20 -1.23 -12.97
N SER A 70 -12.36 -1.90 -12.88
CA SER A 70 -12.44 -3.33 -12.61
C SER A 70 -12.78 -4.08 -13.89
N ASP A 71 -12.08 -5.16 -14.16
CA ASP A 71 -12.36 -6.02 -15.31
C ASP A 71 -13.38 -7.14 -14.96
N GLY A 72 -14.01 -7.08 -13.78
CA GLY A 72 -14.97 -8.06 -13.27
C GLY A 72 -15.17 -7.97 -11.73
N PRO A 73 -16.07 -8.76 -11.13
CA PRO A 73 -16.27 -8.78 -9.69
C PRO A 73 -15.14 -9.50 -8.95
N SER A 74 -15.00 -9.23 -7.64
CA SER A 74 -14.18 -10.04 -6.72
C SER A 74 -15.01 -11.14 -6.09
N THR A 75 -14.36 -12.29 -5.87
CA THR A 75 -14.95 -13.43 -5.14
C THR A 75 -15.16 -13.10 -3.65
N PRO A 76 -16.04 -13.83 -2.94
CA PRO A 76 -16.21 -13.67 -1.49
C PRO A 76 -14.89 -13.82 -0.72
N PHE A 77 -14.02 -14.74 -1.17
CA PHE A 77 -12.69 -14.93 -0.61
C PHE A 77 -11.83 -13.68 -0.77
N GLN A 78 -11.71 -13.15 -1.98
CA GLN A 78 -10.92 -11.94 -2.24
C GLN A 78 -11.41 -10.73 -1.45
N ARG A 79 -12.73 -10.57 -1.30
CA ARG A 79 -13.32 -9.48 -0.48
C ARG A 79 -12.91 -9.59 0.99
N LYS A 80 -12.96 -10.80 1.56
CA LYS A 80 -12.53 -11.05 2.95
C LYS A 80 -11.03 -10.83 3.11
N VAL A 81 -10.21 -11.32 2.18
CA VAL A 81 -8.75 -11.07 2.20
C VAL A 81 -8.46 -9.57 2.15
N SER A 82 -9.09 -8.83 1.24
CA SER A 82 -8.93 -7.36 1.17
C SER A 82 -9.26 -6.69 2.50
N LEU A 83 -10.38 -7.06 3.15
CA LEU A 83 -10.76 -6.51 4.46
C LEU A 83 -9.71 -6.83 5.53
N TYR A 84 -9.29 -8.09 5.65
CA TYR A 84 -8.28 -8.47 6.63
C TYR A 84 -6.91 -7.85 6.36
N SER A 85 -6.58 -7.59 5.10
CA SER A 85 -5.34 -6.89 4.72
C SER A 85 -5.35 -5.43 5.20
N VAL A 86 -6.50 -4.75 5.13
CA VAL A 86 -6.68 -3.40 5.68
C VAL A 86 -6.60 -3.42 7.21
N ILE A 87 -7.29 -4.37 7.87
CA ILE A 87 -7.21 -4.52 9.33
C ILE A 87 -5.76 -4.77 9.78
N LEU A 88 -5.04 -5.64 9.07
CA LEU A 88 -3.63 -5.92 9.31
C LEU A 88 -2.78 -4.65 9.20
N LEU A 89 -3.01 -3.81 8.17
CA LEU A 89 -2.28 -2.54 8.03
C LEU A 89 -2.42 -1.67 9.29
N PHE A 90 -3.64 -1.45 9.78
CA PHE A 90 -3.85 -0.61 10.97
C PHE A 90 -3.20 -1.19 12.23
N ILE A 91 -3.29 -2.51 12.43
CA ILE A 91 -2.59 -3.19 13.53
C ILE A 91 -1.09 -2.96 13.43
N LEU A 92 -0.50 -3.13 12.24
CA LEU A 92 0.93 -2.92 12.03
C LEU A 92 1.35 -1.47 12.22
N LEU A 93 0.54 -0.49 11.81
CA LEU A 93 0.83 0.93 12.06
C LEU A 93 0.93 1.23 13.56
N VAL A 94 -0.01 0.70 14.35
CA VAL A 94 -0.01 0.87 15.81
C VAL A 94 1.19 0.17 16.45
N LEU A 95 1.58 -1.01 15.99
CA LEU A 95 2.70 -1.77 16.58
C LEU A 95 4.08 -1.24 16.16
N LEU A 96 4.24 -0.83 14.92
CA LEU A 96 5.55 -0.50 14.34
C LEU A 96 5.88 1.00 14.38
N GLY A 97 4.88 1.87 14.21
CA GLY A 97 5.06 3.33 14.25
C GLY A 97 4.51 3.96 15.54
N GLY A 98 3.41 3.44 16.05
CA GLY A 98 2.68 3.96 17.23
C GLY A 98 3.54 4.26 18.47
N PRO A 99 4.46 3.37 18.90
CA PRO A 99 5.22 3.59 20.14
C PRO A 99 6.14 4.80 20.11
N PHE A 100 6.43 5.34 18.91
CA PHE A 100 7.39 6.41 18.72
C PHE A 100 6.74 7.81 18.68
N PHE A 101 5.41 7.90 18.76
CA PHE A 101 4.70 9.18 18.76
C PHE A 101 4.91 9.98 20.04
N GLU A 102 5.04 9.34 21.21
CA GLU A 102 5.26 10.05 22.49
C GLU A 102 6.59 10.81 22.50
N THR A 103 7.61 10.26 21.84
CA THR A 103 8.95 10.87 21.73
C THR A 103 9.14 11.68 20.45
N GLU A 104 8.10 11.80 19.63
CA GLU A 104 8.13 12.45 18.33
C GLU A 104 9.30 11.97 17.45
N ASN A 105 9.67 10.68 17.55
CA ASN A 105 10.72 10.12 16.72
C ASN A 105 10.17 9.85 15.31
N TRP A 106 10.04 10.93 14.54
CA TRP A 106 9.47 10.94 13.18
C TRP A 106 10.12 9.93 12.25
N ARG A 107 11.42 9.66 12.45
CA ARG A 107 12.10 8.63 11.68
C ARG A 107 11.49 7.25 11.89
N LEU A 108 11.37 6.82 13.14
CA LEU A 108 10.85 5.49 13.47
C LEU A 108 9.35 5.39 13.23
N ILE A 109 8.60 6.49 13.41
CA ILE A 109 7.18 6.57 13.03
C ILE A 109 7.01 6.26 11.54
N TRP A 110 7.75 6.97 10.67
CA TRP A 110 7.62 6.78 9.22
C TRP A 110 8.22 5.46 8.74
N LEU A 111 9.36 5.02 9.27
CA LEU A 111 9.88 3.69 8.93
C LEU A 111 8.92 2.58 9.35
N GLY A 112 8.26 2.72 10.50
CA GLY A 112 7.21 1.81 10.95
C GLY A 112 6.02 1.81 9.99
N ALA A 113 5.58 2.99 9.55
CA ALA A 113 4.50 3.13 8.57
C ALA A 113 4.85 2.54 7.20
N LEU A 114 6.06 2.78 6.69
CA LEU A 114 6.54 2.23 5.43
C LEU A 114 6.70 0.71 5.50
N LEU A 115 7.21 0.18 6.62
CA LEU A 115 7.33 -1.27 6.83
C LEU A 115 5.96 -1.94 6.96
N ALA A 116 5.04 -1.36 7.74
CA ALA A 116 3.65 -1.81 7.81
C ALA A 116 3.02 -1.85 6.41
N THR A 117 3.30 -0.81 5.60
CA THR A 117 2.87 -0.70 4.19
C THR A 117 3.56 -1.75 3.28
N GLY A 118 4.80 -2.16 3.55
CA GLY A 118 5.41 -3.27 2.83
C GLY A 118 4.74 -4.62 3.16
N ILE A 119 4.48 -4.87 4.44
CA ILE A 119 3.96 -6.15 4.94
C ILE A 119 2.49 -6.37 4.52
N HIS A 120 1.63 -5.35 4.61
CA HIS A 120 0.22 -5.54 4.25
C HIS A 120 -0.01 -5.82 2.76
N PHE A 121 0.97 -5.58 1.88
CA PHE A 121 0.85 -5.94 0.46
C PHE A 121 0.89 -7.46 0.23
N PHE A 122 1.52 -8.26 1.09
CA PHE A 122 1.61 -9.71 0.85
C PHE A 122 0.24 -10.41 0.79
N PRO A 123 -0.70 -10.19 1.73
CA PRO A 123 -2.05 -10.71 1.61
C PRO A 123 -2.78 -10.33 0.31
N TYR A 124 -2.50 -9.14 -0.25
CA TYR A 124 -3.10 -8.70 -1.52
C TYR A 124 -2.64 -9.53 -2.73
N TYR A 125 -1.67 -10.44 -2.58
CA TYR A 125 -1.36 -11.47 -3.58
C TYR A 125 -2.63 -12.19 -4.07
N PHE A 126 -3.54 -12.53 -3.16
CA PHE A 126 -4.78 -13.25 -3.51
C PHE A 126 -5.79 -12.39 -4.29
N VAL A 127 -5.57 -11.07 -4.35
CA VAL A 127 -6.50 -10.09 -4.95
C VAL A 127 -5.94 -9.50 -6.24
N HIS A 128 -4.64 -9.23 -6.29
CA HIS A 128 -3.98 -8.56 -7.41
C HIS A 128 -2.84 -9.38 -8.03
N GLY A 129 -2.53 -10.55 -7.47
CA GLY A 129 -1.56 -11.50 -8.01
C GLY A 129 -0.11 -11.22 -7.62
N LYS A 130 0.82 -11.85 -8.35
CA LYS A 130 2.27 -11.89 -8.06
C LYS A 130 2.93 -10.52 -7.93
N SER A 131 2.40 -9.50 -8.60
CA SER A 131 2.90 -8.12 -8.51
C SER A 131 2.93 -7.61 -7.07
N MET A 132 2.00 -8.03 -6.22
CA MET A 132 1.94 -7.61 -4.82
C MET A 132 3.09 -8.19 -3.96
N ILE A 133 3.58 -9.38 -4.29
CA ILE A 133 4.73 -9.98 -3.60
C ILE A 133 5.97 -9.15 -3.89
N PHE A 134 6.22 -8.81 -5.16
CA PHE A 134 7.38 -8.01 -5.54
C PHE A 134 7.29 -6.58 -5.00
N LEU A 135 6.11 -5.96 -5.03
CA LEU A 135 5.87 -4.65 -4.42
C LEU A 135 6.13 -4.68 -2.90
N GLY A 136 5.57 -5.66 -2.21
CA GLY A 136 5.76 -5.87 -0.77
C GLY A 136 7.23 -6.05 -0.42
N LEU A 137 7.94 -6.94 -1.11
CA LEU A 137 9.37 -7.16 -0.92
C LEU A 137 10.18 -5.88 -1.13
N ALA A 138 9.94 -5.15 -2.22
CA ALA A 138 10.65 -3.90 -2.50
C ALA A 138 10.44 -2.85 -1.39
N CYS A 139 9.20 -2.68 -0.90
CA CYS A 139 8.88 -1.75 0.18
C CYS A 139 9.48 -2.21 1.52
N VAL A 140 9.41 -3.51 1.86
CA VAL A 140 10.02 -4.06 3.08
C VAL A 140 11.53 -3.88 3.07
N ILE A 141 12.20 -4.20 1.96
CA ILE A 141 13.65 -4.02 1.82
C ILE A 141 14.02 -2.55 1.97
N ASN A 142 13.29 -1.64 1.32
CA ASN A 142 13.53 -0.20 1.45
C ASN A 142 13.39 0.30 2.90
N ALA A 143 12.33 -0.10 3.60
CA ALA A 143 12.15 0.24 5.02
C ALA A 143 13.24 -0.40 5.91
N ALA A 144 13.62 -1.65 5.64
CA ALA A 144 14.68 -2.35 6.36
C ALA A 144 16.05 -1.66 6.20
N VAL A 145 16.39 -1.20 5.00
CA VAL A 145 17.58 -0.36 4.78
C VAL A 145 17.52 0.90 5.65
N GLY A 146 16.37 1.54 5.73
CA GLY A 146 16.17 2.70 6.61
C GLY A 146 16.40 2.40 8.11
N TYR A 147 16.00 1.22 8.59
CA TYR A 147 16.28 0.78 9.96
C TYR A 147 17.76 0.42 10.18
N LEU A 148 18.35 -0.33 9.25
CA LEU A 148 19.72 -0.84 9.38
C LEU A 148 20.79 0.22 9.11
N SER A 149 20.44 1.32 8.46
CA SER A 149 21.33 2.45 8.18
C SER A 149 20.77 3.74 8.77
N PRO A 150 20.87 3.98 10.09
CA PRO A 150 20.33 5.18 10.74
C PRO A 150 20.86 6.51 10.17
N GLN A 151 22.08 6.49 9.60
CA GLN A 151 22.72 7.64 8.95
C GLN A 151 22.14 7.96 7.57
N SER A 152 21.38 7.05 6.97
CA SER A 152 20.72 7.28 5.68
C SER A 152 19.59 8.29 5.83
N SER A 153 19.45 9.18 4.85
CA SER A 153 18.34 10.14 4.83
C SER A 153 17.01 9.42 4.67
N LEU A 154 16.09 9.63 5.63
CA LEU A 154 14.73 9.09 5.52
C LEU A 154 13.95 9.74 4.37
N VAL A 155 14.28 10.99 4.00
CA VAL A 155 13.74 11.64 2.80
C VAL A 155 14.04 10.80 1.56
N THR A 156 15.27 10.29 1.44
CA THR A 156 15.65 9.40 0.33
C THR A 156 14.86 8.10 0.36
N ILE A 157 14.72 7.47 1.53
CA ILE A 157 13.92 6.25 1.70
C ILE A 157 12.45 6.50 1.30
N ALA A 158 11.88 7.65 1.69
CA ALA A 158 10.52 8.04 1.34
C ALA A 158 10.33 8.24 -0.17
N TYR A 159 11.28 8.91 -0.85
CA TYR A 159 11.23 9.05 -2.30
C TYR A 159 11.41 7.74 -3.05
N ILE A 160 12.29 6.85 -2.58
CA ILE A 160 12.42 5.49 -3.13
C ILE A 160 11.11 4.74 -2.96
N ASP A 161 10.48 4.83 -1.79
CA ASP A 161 9.19 4.19 -1.52
C ASP A 161 8.08 4.70 -2.44
N ALA A 162 7.99 6.03 -2.61
CA ALA A 162 7.08 6.67 -3.55
C ALA A 162 7.35 6.21 -4.99
N PHE A 163 8.62 6.14 -5.41
CA PHE A 163 9.01 5.68 -6.74
C PHE A 163 8.63 4.21 -6.97
N ILE A 164 8.89 3.32 -6.00
CA ILE A 164 8.47 1.91 -6.07
C ILE A 164 6.96 1.83 -6.29
N LYS A 165 6.17 2.55 -5.48
CA LYS A 165 4.71 2.56 -5.59
C LYS A 165 4.24 3.14 -6.92
N LEU A 166 4.88 4.19 -7.42
CA LEU A 166 4.58 4.78 -8.71
C LEU A 166 4.85 3.80 -9.86
N ALA A 167 6.02 3.15 -9.87
CA ALA A 167 6.40 2.20 -10.91
C ALA A 167 5.44 1.00 -10.97
N PHE A 168 5.14 0.39 -9.82
CA PHE A 168 4.15 -0.70 -9.73
C PHE A 168 2.74 -0.21 -10.06
N GLY A 169 2.39 1.01 -9.63
CA GLY A 169 1.10 1.62 -9.90
C GLY A 169 0.86 1.81 -11.41
N LEU A 170 1.84 2.41 -12.11
CA LEU A 170 1.81 2.58 -13.56
C LEU A 170 1.75 1.24 -14.30
N TYR A 171 2.55 0.26 -13.86
CA TYR A 171 2.51 -1.09 -14.43
C TYR A 171 1.12 -1.73 -14.26
N LEU A 172 0.53 -1.67 -13.07
CA LEU A 172 -0.79 -2.26 -12.81
C LEU A 172 -1.92 -1.53 -13.53
N PHE A 173 -1.82 -0.22 -13.67
CA PHE A 173 -2.84 0.60 -14.30
C PHE A 173 -2.85 0.50 -15.83
N PHE A 174 -1.68 0.54 -16.46
CA PHE A 174 -1.57 0.62 -17.92
C PHE A 174 -1.21 -0.72 -18.59
N LEU A 175 -0.40 -1.55 -17.94
CA LEU A 175 0.27 -2.68 -18.60
C LEU A 175 -0.25 -4.04 -18.14
N SER A 176 -0.72 -4.16 -16.90
CA SER A 176 -1.15 -5.43 -16.33
C SER A 176 -2.54 -5.83 -16.85
N LYS A 177 -2.62 -7.00 -17.48
CA LYS A 177 -3.89 -7.62 -17.86
C LYS A 177 -4.50 -8.38 -16.69
N PRO A 178 -5.84 -8.53 -16.65
CA PRO A 178 -6.50 -9.50 -15.78
C PRO A 178 -5.87 -10.87 -16.00
N SER A 179 -5.48 -11.52 -14.91
CA SER A 179 -4.91 -12.86 -14.94
C SER A 179 -5.67 -13.74 -13.97
N LYS A 180 -5.68 -15.04 -14.24
CA LYS A 180 -6.32 -16.06 -13.42
C LYS A 180 -5.25 -16.87 -12.67
N ALA A 181 -5.55 -17.34 -11.47
CA ALA A 181 -4.70 -18.21 -10.67
C ALA A 181 -5.51 -19.30 -9.96
#